data_AF-A0AA42BA17-F1
#
_entry.id   AF-A0AA42BA17-F1
#
_cell.length_a   1.000
_cell.length_b   1.000
_cell.length_c   1.000
_cell.angle_alpha   90.00
_cell.angle_beta   90.00
_cell.angle_gamma   90.00
#
_symmetry.space_group_name_H-M   'P 1'
#
loop_
_entity.id
_entity.type
_entity.pdbx_description
1 polymer ?
#
loop_
_entity_poly.entity_id
_entity_poly.type
_entity_poly.pdbx_seq_one_letter_code
_entity_poly.pdbx_strand_id
1 'polypeptide(L)' 'MATVQLAPGTPGTVVSYTVIYVPTPEFADLAPYALAVIETSDGERLLGRVEDWQERPLAVGARVIFERADERGPVFRLA' A
#
# COMPACT_ATOMS: atom_id res chain seq x y z
N MET A 1 -10.29 -9.48 -14.68
CA MET A 1 -9.62 -8.87 -13.51
C MET A 1 -10.64 -7.95 -12.89
N ALA A 2 -11.08 -8.21 -11.65
CA ALA A 2 -12.02 -7.32 -10.97
C ALA A 2 -11.28 -6.03 -10.60
N THR A 3 -11.78 -4.89 -11.05
CA THR A 3 -11.26 -3.58 -10.64
C THR A 3 -11.84 -3.28 -9.27
N VAL A 4 -11.00 -3.20 -8.24
CA VAL A 4 -11.41 -2.68 -6.93
C VAL A 4 -11.48 -1.16 -7.05
N GLN A 5 -12.68 -0.59 -6.89
CA GLN A 5 -12.90 0.86 -6.93
C GLN A 5 -12.76 1.41 -5.51
N LEU A 6 -11.58 1.95 -5.16
CA LEU A 6 -11.37 2.65 -3.89
C LEU A 6 -11.54 4.16 -4.07
N ALA A 7 -12.20 4.81 -3.12
CA ALA A 7 -12.29 6.26 -3.05
C ALA A 7 -11.17 6.81 -2.16
N PRO A 8 -10.51 7.93 -2.52
CA PRO A 8 -9.55 8.58 -1.63
C PRO A 8 -10.15 8.81 -0.24
N GLY A 9 -9.42 8.42 0.80
CA GLY A 9 -9.93 8.43 2.18
C GLY A 9 -10.43 7.07 2.68
N THR A 10 -10.59 6.05 1.83
CA THR A 10 -11.01 4.71 2.29
C THR A 10 -10.00 4.15 3.30
N PRO A 11 -10.44 3.79 4.52
CA PRO A 11 -9.55 3.26 5.55
C PRO A 11 -9.22 1.78 5.29
N GLY A 12 -8.04 1.37 5.73
CA GLY A 12 -7.58 -0.01 5.69
C GLY A 12 -6.64 -0.37 6.82
N THR A 13 -6.30 -1.66 6.89
CA THR A 13 -5.40 -2.23 7.89
C THR A 13 -4.36 -3.11 7.21
N VAL A 14 -3.09 -2.95 7.58
CA VAL A 14 -1.99 -3.77 7.05
C VAL A 14 -2.07 -5.18 7.64
N VAL A 15 -2.29 -6.18 6.78
CA VAL A 15 -2.32 -7.60 7.16
C VAL A 15 -0.92 -8.21 7.15
N SER A 16 -0.14 -7.86 6.14
CA SER A 16 1.27 -8.26 6.00
C SER A 16 1.97 -7.26 5.09
N TYR A 17 3.28 -7.06 5.26
CA TYR A 17 4.05 -6.17 4.39
C TYR A 17 5.45 -6.72 4.11
N THR A 18 6.06 -6.17 3.08
CA THR A 18 7.47 -6.33 2.77
C THR A 18 8.03 -4.99 2.29
N VAL A 19 9.33 -4.78 2.48
CA VAL A 19 10.05 -3.65 1.89
C VAL A 19 10.96 -4.19 0.80
N ILE A 20 10.73 -3.71 -0.42
CA ILE A 20 11.49 -4.13 -1.59
C ILE A 20 12.68 -3.18 -1.74
N TYR A 21 13.86 -3.69 -1.39
CA TYR A 21 15.12 -2.96 -1.51
C TYR A 21 15.76 -3.10 -2.89
N VAL A 22 15.52 -4.23 -3.57
CA VAL A 22 16.11 -4.56 -4.88
C VAL A 22 15.01 -5.05 -5.82
N PRO A 23 14.34 -4.14 -6.55
CA PRO A 23 13.30 -4.50 -7.50
C PRO A 23 13.87 -4.84 -8.89
N THR A 24 12.98 -5.21 -9.81
CA THR A 24 13.32 -5.25 -11.25
C THR A 24 13.61 -3.85 -11.79
N PRO A 25 14.35 -3.72 -12.92
CA PRO A 25 14.72 -2.41 -13.46
C PRO A 25 13.55 -1.45 -13.70
N GLU A 26 12.38 -2.01 -14.03
CA GLU A 26 11.17 -1.23 -14.29
C GLU A 26 10.65 -0.47 -13.06
N PHE A 27 10.99 -0.90 -11.84
CA PHE A 27 10.55 -0.29 -10.58
C PHE A 27 11.74 0.26 -9.76
N ALA A 28 12.91 0.38 -10.37
CA ALA A 28 14.15 0.77 -9.69
C ALA A 28 14.09 2.20 -9.11
N ASP A 29 13.33 3.09 -9.75
CA ASP A 29 13.09 4.46 -9.32
C ASP A 29 12.27 4.57 -8.03
N LEU A 30 11.54 3.51 -7.65
CA LEU A 30 10.75 3.45 -6.44
C LEU A 30 11.51 2.86 -5.25
N ALA A 31 12.70 2.28 -5.44
CA ALA A 31 13.42 1.60 -4.39
C ALA A 31 14.01 2.59 -3.34
N PRO A 32 13.89 2.31 -2.03
CA PRO A 32 13.10 1.25 -1.41
C PRO A 32 11.62 1.63 -1.27
N TYR A 33 10.71 0.68 -1.54
CA TYR A 33 9.27 0.88 -1.33
C TYR A 33 8.65 -0.23 -0.50
N ALA A 34 7.65 0.13 0.31
CA ALA A 34 6.85 -0.81 1.06
C ALA A 34 5.66 -1.30 0.22
N LEU A 35 5.44 -2.60 0.23
CA LEU A 35 4.31 -3.26 -0.41
C LEU A 35 3.55 -4.05 0.67
N ALA A 36 2.24 -3.84 0.77
CA ALA A 36 1.42 -4.43 1.80
C ALA A 36 0.17 -5.10 1.22
N VAL A 37 -0.25 -6.18 1.87
CA VAL A 37 -1.62 -6.68 1.78
C VAL A 37 -2.45 -5.88 2.77
N ILE A 38 -3.47 -5.20 2.27
CA ILE A 38 -4.33 -4.30 3.03
C ILE A 38 -5.74 -4.86 3.00
N GLU A 39 -6.37 -4.92 4.18
CA GLU A 39 -7.80 -5.21 4.32
C GLU A 39 -8.55 -3.89 4.52
N THR A 40 -9.48 -3.58 3.62
CA THR A 40 -10.33 -2.39 3.72
C THR A 40 -11.42 -2.58 4.78
N SER A 41 -12.09 -1.50 5.18
CA SER A 41 -13.26 -1.59 6.08
C SER A 41 -14.37 -2.51 5.57
N ASP A 42 -14.44 -2.70 4.26
CA ASP A 42 -15.49 -3.46 3.58
C ASP A 42 -15.11 -4.95 3.44
N GLY A 43 -13.98 -5.36 4.04
CA GLY A 43 -13.50 -6.74 4.07
C GLY A 43 -12.76 -7.18 2.80
N GLU A 44 -12.56 -6.27 1.84
CA GLU A 44 -11.78 -6.56 0.64
C GLU A 44 -10.29 -6.54 0.92
N ARG A 45 -9.54 -7.44 0.28
CA ARG A 45 -8.08 -7.47 0.37
C ARG A 45 -7.43 -7.13 -0.95
N LEU A 46 -6.44 -6.25 -0.90
CA LEU A 46 -5.68 -5.83 -2.06
C LEU A 46 -4.21 -5.64 -1.73
N LEU A 47 -3.38 -5.75 -2.77
CA LEU A 47 -1.99 -5.32 -2.73
C LEU A 47 -1.92 -3.81 -3.00
N GLY A 48 -1.22 -3.09 -2.14
CA GLY A 48 -0.99 -1.66 -2.29
C GLY A 48 0.39 -1.26 -1.79
N ARG A 49 0.96 -0.23 -2.41
CA ARG A 49 2.18 0.41 -1.89
C ARG A 49 1.80 1.30 -0.71
N VAL A 50 2.67 1.35 0.29
CA VAL A 50 2.51 2.25 1.44
C VAL A 50 3.62 3.28 1.36
N GLU A 51 3.28 4.56 1.25
CA GLU A 51 4.22 5.69 1.27
C GLU A 51 4.43 6.20 2.71
N ASP A 52 5.46 7.03 2.91
CA ASP A 52 5.85 7.66 4.18
C ASP A 52 6.17 6.70 5.35
N TRP A 53 6.38 5.41 5.05
CA TRP A 53 6.71 4.36 6.02
C TRP A 53 8.07 4.54 6.69
N GLN A 54 8.94 5.41 6.15
CA GLN A 54 10.22 5.75 6.75
C GLN A 54 10.07 6.75 7.91
N GLU A 55 9.05 7.61 7.88
CA GLU A 55 8.80 8.59 8.96
C GLU A 55 8.15 7.95 10.18
N ARG A 56 7.34 6.91 9.95
CA ARG A 56 6.68 6.11 10.99
C ARG A 56 6.80 4.63 10.64
N PRO A 57 7.33 3.78 11.53
CA PRO A 57 7.58 2.39 11.20
C PRO A 57 6.28 1.67 10.81
N LEU A 58 6.24 1.18 9.58
CA LEU A 58 5.19 0.29 9.10
C LEU A 58 5.20 -1.01 9.91
N ALA A 59 4.02 -1.42 10.37
CA ALA A 59 3.84 -2.64 11.14
C ALA A 59 2.57 -3.38 10.71
N VAL A 60 2.53 -4.68 10.98
CA VAL A 60 1.28 -5.45 10.87
C VAL A 60 0.26 -4.89 11.85
N GLY A 61 -0.97 -4.69 11.40
CA GLY A 61 -2.04 -4.03 12.15
C GLY A 61 -2.05 -2.51 12.05
N ALA A 62 -1.07 -1.89 11.36
CA ALA A 62 -1.06 -0.45 11.15
C ALA A 62 -2.28 0.00 10.33
N ARG A 63 -2.84 1.17 10.70
CA ARG A 63 -3.92 1.81 9.97
C ARG A 63 -3.37 2.60 8.80
N VAL A 64 -4.03 2.47 7.66
CA VAL A 64 -3.68 3.16 6.43
C VAL A 64 -4.92 3.78 5.80
N ILE A 65 -4.71 4.77 4.95
CA ILE A 65 -5.76 5.43 4.18
C ILE A 65 -5.38 5.34 2.71
N PHE A 66 -6.33 4.92 1.86
CA PHE A 66 -6.15 4.94 0.43
C PHE A 66 -6.04 6.39 -0.04
N GLU A 67 -4.97 6.70 -0.76
CA GLU A 67 -4.71 8.05 -1.25
C GLU A 67 -5.06 8.18 -2.72
N ARG A 68 -4.49 7.29 -3.55
CA ARG A 68 -4.62 7.33 -5.01
C ARG A 68 -4.32 5.97 -5.62
N ALA A 69 -4.69 5.80 -6.88
CA ALA A 69 -4.18 4.74 -7.74
C ALA A 69 -3.42 5.38 -8.90
N ASP A 70 -2.28 4.80 -9.25
CA ASP A 70 -1.50 5.18 -10.44
C ASP A 70 -1.29 3.96 -11.35
N GLU A 71 -0.44 4.12 -12.36
CA GLU A 71 -0.09 3.08 -13.35
C GLU A 71 0.54 1.82 -12.72
N ARG A 72 1.14 1.95 -11.54
CA ARG A 72 1.79 0.88 -10.77
C ARG A 72 0.86 0.29 -9.68
N GLY A 73 -0.37 0.80 -9.56
CA GLY A 73 -1.40 0.28 -8.68
C GLY A 73 -1.73 1.16 -7.47
N PRO A 74 -2.49 0.64 -6.50
CA PRO A 74 -2.99 1.38 -5.33
C PRO A 74 -1.87 1.90 -4.43
N VAL A 75 -2.03 3.13 -3.94
CA VAL A 75 -1.13 3.80 -3.01
C VAL A 75 -1.90 4.19 -1.76
N PHE A 76 -1.32 3.86 -0.62
CA PHE A 76 -1.82 4.15 0.71
C PHE A 76 -0.79 4.93 1.49
N ARG A 77 -1.25 5.67 2.49
CA ARG A 77 -0.40 6.33 3.49
C ARG A 77 -0.79 5.88 4.89
N LEU A 78 0.15 5.94 5.82
CA LEU A 78 -0.14 5.72 7.23
C LEU A 78 -1.15 6.76 7.74
N ALA A 79 -2.12 6.29 8.55
CA ALA A 79 -3.16 7.12 9.15
C ALA A 79 -2.67 7.86 10.41
#